data_AF-A0A1Y3PM82-F1
#
_entry.id   AF-A0A1Y3PM82-F1
#
_cell.length_a   1.000
_cell.length_b   1.000
_cell.length_c   1.000
_cell.angle_alpha   90.00
_cell.angle_beta   90.00
_cell.angle_gamma   90.00
#
_symmetry.space_group_name_H-M   'P 1'
#
loop_
_entity.id
_entity.type
_entity.pdbx_description
1 polymer ?
#
loop_
_entity_poly.entity_id
_entity_poly.type
_entity_poly.pdbx_seq_one_letter_code
_entity_poly.pdbx_strand_id
1 'polypeptide(L)'
;MTDKPSNFVPSIHDPDYEKEYLSRPIDHRSLICDRGRPAEKLNGWWNFAVDPYDTCLRAKWYEEKTVDEDGRTLPLDYSFDQWETIRVPSCWNTERERYFLYEGSAVYTRKFQYVPRGEKRVFLKFGAANYEAKVFLNREYLGYHRGGSTPFCVEVTGKLQRENRILVVVNNTRKRTRVPCENTDWFNYGGLYRDVELIRLPAAFIKDFAVHLVPGSQFSRIRAAVWIDGADRGTARLTIRELGIDCPIPVENGSGTAVIDARPELWSPEHPKLYDVRLSFGEDEVIDRIGFREIRVDGTDILLNGEKIYLKGVSAHEESVNNGKAVTEDEIRENFRLAKEMNCNFMRLAHYPHTEKAARIADEIGLMLWEEIPVYWAIDFENEETYRDAENQLSELILRDRNRASVIIWSVGNENADTDARYRFMSRLVQRARELDPTRPVSAACMLDHVNHVISDRLADVLDIIGANEYYGWYQTNFDNLVKLFENSKPDKPVIVTEFGADAKPGHRGTRDEKGTEDCQLDIYEKQVRVLERISCVKGMSPWILYDFRCPRRLHFTQNFYNTKGLLSADKTHKKPAFYVMKDFYSRW
;
A
#
# COMPACT_ATOMS: atom_id res chain seq x y z
N MET A 1 -24.45 31.80 -10.02
CA MET A 1 -23.94 31.40 -11.34
C MET A 1 -23.71 32.68 -12.10
N THR A 2 -22.46 33.01 -12.40
CA THR A 2 -22.14 34.12 -13.29
C THR A 2 -22.67 33.77 -14.68
N ASP A 3 -23.38 34.70 -15.34
CA ASP A 3 -23.81 34.53 -16.72
C ASP A 3 -22.58 34.31 -17.61
N LYS A 4 -22.40 33.06 -18.07
CA LYS A 4 -21.33 32.72 -19.02
C LYS A 4 -21.67 33.41 -20.36
N PRO A 5 -20.69 34.06 -21.03
CA PRO A 5 -20.95 34.76 -22.29
C PRO A 5 -21.39 33.79 -23.39
N SER A 6 -22.08 34.29 -24.43
CA SER A 6 -22.63 33.47 -25.51
C SER A 6 -21.58 32.70 -26.34
N ASN A 7 -20.33 33.13 -26.30
CA ASN A 7 -19.19 32.45 -26.93
C ASN A 7 -18.42 31.52 -25.98
N PHE A 8 -18.97 31.21 -24.80
CA PHE A 8 -18.36 30.30 -23.85
C PHE A 8 -18.44 28.86 -24.35
N VAL A 9 -17.28 28.22 -24.58
CA VAL A 9 -17.17 26.82 -24.95
C VAL A 9 -16.61 26.06 -23.73
N PRO A 10 -17.40 25.22 -23.04
CA PRO A 10 -16.98 24.57 -21.80
C PRO A 10 -15.65 23.81 -21.90
N SER A 11 -15.42 23.10 -23.00
CA SER A 11 -14.19 22.31 -23.19
C SER A 11 -12.91 23.15 -23.32
N ILE A 12 -13.04 24.45 -23.60
CA ILE A 12 -11.90 25.37 -23.82
C ILE A 12 -11.80 26.38 -22.69
N HIS A 13 -12.94 26.95 -22.28
CA HIS A 13 -13.00 28.12 -21.41
C HIS A 13 -13.30 27.79 -19.95
N ASP A 14 -13.62 26.55 -19.58
CA ASP A 14 -13.88 26.19 -18.18
C ASP A 14 -12.57 25.87 -17.43
N PRO A 15 -12.08 26.76 -16.55
CA PRO A 15 -10.88 26.49 -15.76
C PRO A 15 -11.15 25.44 -14.66
N ASP A 16 -12.42 25.25 -14.30
CA ASP A 16 -12.89 24.44 -13.17
C ASP A 16 -13.51 23.11 -13.63
N TYR A 17 -13.22 22.67 -14.86
CA TYR A 17 -13.77 21.45 -15.47
C TYR A 17 -13.69 20.20 -14.56
N GLU A 18 -12.67 20.11 -13.70
CA GLU A 18 -12.48 18.97 -12.81
C GLU A 18 -13.57 18.89 -11.71
N LYS A 19 -14.20 20.01 -11.31
CA LYS A 19 -15.18 20.05 -10.21
C LYS A 19 -16.36 19.10 -10.42
N GLU A 20 -16.82 18.90 -11.66
CA GLU A 20 -17.94 18.00 -11.94
C GLU A 20 -17.60 16.53 -11.62
N TYR A 21 -16.31 16.17 -11.69
CA TYR A 21 -15.79 14.82 -11.46
C TYR A 21 -15.27 14.59 -10.02
N LEU A 22 -15.42 15.55 -9.12
CA LEU A 22 -15.00 15.42 -7.71
C LEU A 22 -16.18 15.23 -6.75
N SER A 23 -17.36 14.93 -7.28
CA SER A 23 -18.61 14.82 -6.50
C SER A 23 -18.94 13.39 -6.03
N ARG A 24 -18.30 12.37 -6.61
CA ARG A 24 -18.61 10.94 -6.39
C ARG A 24 -17.33 10.17 -6.01
N PRO A 25 -16.80 10.37 -4.79
CA PRO A 25 -15.62 9.64 -4.34
C PRO A 25 -15.95 8.15 -4.20
N ILE A 26 -15.02 7.33 -4.68
CA ILE A 26 -14.95 5.91 -4.42
C ILE A 26 -13.86 5.77 -3.36
N ASP A 27 -14.24 5.30 -2.16
CA ASP A 27 -13.39 5.32 -0.96
C ASP A 27 -13.45 3.97 -0.23
N HIS A 28 -12.86 3.86 0.96
CA HIS A 28 -12.86 2.63 1.77
C HIS A 28 -14.25 2.06 2.04
N ARG A 29 -15.32 2.87 2.00
CA ARG A 29 -16.70 2.42 2.22
C ARG A 29 -17.27 1.67 1.01
N SER A 30 -16.68 1.87 -0.15
CA SER A 30 -17.04 1.17 -1.39
C SER A 30 -16.40 -0.22 -1.49
N LEU A 31 -15.39 -0.51 -0.67
CA LEU A 31 -14.71 -1.80 -0.68
C LEU A 31 -15.69 -2.95 -0.40
N ILE A 32 -15.46 -4.03 -1.12
CA ILE A 32 -16.10 -5.31 -0.92
C ILE A 32 -15.02 -6.37 -0.73
N CYS A 33 -15.27 -7.33 0.16
CA CYS A 33 -14.43 -8.49 0.31
C CYS A 33 -14.52 -9.36 -0.94
N ASP A 34 -13.39 -9.61 -1.58
CA ASP A 34 -13.28 -10.41 -2.81
C ASP A 34 -12.74 -11.83 -2.56
N ARG A 35 -12.43 -12.17 -1.31
CA ARG A 35 -11.75 -13.41 -0.92
C ARG A 35 -12.60 -14.65 -1.24
N GLY A 36 -12.03 -15.56 -2.03
CA GLY A 36 -12.69 -16.79 -2.45
C GLY A 36 -13.81 -16.60 -3.48
N ARG A 37 -14.07 -15.36 -3.92
CA ARG A 37 -15.12 -15.08 -4.90
C ARG A 37 -14.61 -15.30 -6.32
N PRO A 38 -15.43 -15.85 -7.22
CA PRO A 38 -15.15 -15.83 -8.64
C PRO A 38 -15.08 -14.39 -9.14
N ALA A 39 -13.99 -14.06 -9.85
CA ALA A 39 -13.78 -12.76 -10.46
C ALA A 39 -13.45 -12.93 -11.95
N GLU A 40 -14.08 -12.13 -12.81
CA GLU A 40 -13.78 -12.10 -14.24
C GLU A 40 -12.78 -10.99 -14.53
N LYS A 41 -11.59 -11.35 -15.01
CA LYS A 41 -10.53 -10.37 -15.28
C LYS A 41 -10.84 -9.56 -16.54
N LEU A 42 -10.81 -8.25 -16.40
CA LEU A 42 -10.74 -7.28 -17.50
C LEU A 42 -9.29 -6.86 -17.79
N ASN A 43 -8.31 -7.69 -17.39
CA ASN A 43 -6.92 -7.54 -17.76
C ASN A 43 -6.70 -7.80 -19.27
N GLY A 44 -5.51 -7.47 -19.76
CA GLY A 44 -5.08 -7.67 -21.15
C GLY A 44 -4.80 -6.35 -21.84
N TRP A 45 -4.95 -6.31 -23.16
CA TRP A 45 -4.70 -5.11 -23.95
C TRP A 45 -5.89 -4.15 -23.88
N TRP A 46 -5.62 -2.90 -23.52
CA TRP A 46 -6.57 -1.80 -23.56
C TRP A 46 -6.08 -0.77 -24.56
N ASN A 47 -7.01 -0.14 -25.28
CA ASN A 47 -6.69 1.02 -26.10
C ASN A 47 -6.30 2.18 -25.17
N PHE A 48 -5.26 2.90 -25.55
CA PHE A 48 -4.55 3.82 -24.68
C PHE A 48 -4.08 5.06 -25.42
N ALA A 49 -4.24 6.23 -24.79
CA ALA A 49 -3.65 7.48 -25.24
C ALA A 49 -3.22 8.31 -24.03
N VAL A 50 -2.05 8.96 -24.13
CA VAL A 50 -1.69 10.05 -23.21
C VAL A 50 -2.52 11.29 -23.57
N ASP A 51 -2.98 12.01 -22.55
CA ASP A 51 -3.85 13.18 -22.66
C ASP A 51 -3.34 14.29 -21.73
N PRO A 52 -2.19 14.93 -22.04
CA PRO A 52 -1.51 15.86 -21.14
C PRO A 52 -2.34 17.10 -20.76
N TYR A 53 -3.40 17.41 -21.49
CA TYR A 53 -4.26 18.58 -21.25
C TYR A 53 -5.64 18.24 -20.67
N ASP A 54 -5.85 16.99 -20.26
CA ASP A 54 -7.15 16.50 -19.77
C ASP A 54 -8.30 16.74 -20.78
N THR A 55 -7.98 16.67 -22.07
CA THR A 55 -8.91 16.93 -23.16
C THR A 55 -10.11 15.99 -23.10
N CYS A 56 -9.89 14.72 -22.71
CA CYS A 56 -10.94 13.73 -22.55
C CYS A 56 -12.02 14.16 -21.55
N LEU A 57 -11.61 14.74 -20.41
CA LEU A 57 -12.53 15.22 -19.38
C LEU A 57 -13.18 16.54 -19.78
N ARG A 58 -12.42 17.45 -20.41
CA ARG A 58 -12.92 18.75 -20.87
C ARG A 58 -13.93 18.64 -22.00
N ALA A 59 -13.62 17.83 -23.02
CA ALA A 59 -14.42 17.61 -24.22
C ALA A 59 -15.35 16.39 -24.12
N LYS A 60 -15.37 15.72 -22.96
CA LYS A 60 -16.27 14.62 -22.63
C LYS A 60 -16.27 13.50 -23.67
N TRP A 61 -15.08 13.03 -24.08
CA TRP A 61 -14.94 12.00 -25.11
C TRP A 61 -15.73 10.72 -24.80
N TYR A 62 -15.95 10.43 -23.51
CA TYR A 62 -16.76 9.29 -23.05
C TYR A 62 -18.23 9.36 -23.50
N GLU A 63 -18.77 10.53 -23.89
CA GLU A 63 -20.12 10.66 -24.44
C GLU A 63 -20.24 10.10 -25.87
N GLU A 64 -19.11 9.89 -26.55
CA GLU A 64 -19.04 9.39 -27.93
C GLU A 64 -19.92 10.19 -28.90
N LYS A 65 -20.05 11.51 -28.70
CA LYS A 65 -20.82 12.40 -29.58
C LYS A 65 -20.06 12.63 -30.89
N THR A 66 -20.59 12.09 -31.99
CA THR A 66 -19.96 12.15 -33.33
C THR A 66 -20.65 13.13 -34.28
N VAL A 67 -21.82 13.64 -33.92
CA VAL A 67 -22.62 14.57 -34.74
C VAL A 67 -23.17 15.73 -33.90
N ASP A 68 -23.41 16.86 -34.55
CA ASP A 68 -24.12 18.00 -33.96
C ASP A 68 -25.65 17.76 -33.88
N GLU A 69 -26.40 18.75 -33.40
CA GLU A 69 -27.87 18.67 -33.28
C GLU A 69 -28.59 18.56 -34.64
N ASP A 70 -27.93 18.98 -35.72
CA ASP A 70 -28.44 18.91 -37.09
C ASP A 70 -27.95 17.65 -37.84
N GLY A 71 -27.23 16.75 -37.16
CA GLY A 71 -26.70 15.50 -37.73
C GLY A 71 -25.43 15.67 -38.57
N ARG A 72 -24.74 16.81 -38.52
CA ARG A 72 -23.45 17.01 -39.20
C ARG A 72 -22.34 16.37 -38.38
N THR A 73 -21.43 15.67 -39.06
CA THR A 73 -20.26 15.05 -38.41
C THR A 73 -19.40 16.11 -37.72
N LEU A 74 -19.09 15.87 -36.45
CA LEU A 74 -18.16 16.68 -35.67
C LEU A 74 -16.71 16.24 -35.94
N PRO A 75 -15.73 17.17 -35.96
CA PRO A 75 -14.33 16.79 -35.84
C PRO A 75 -14.09 16.14 -34.47
N LEU A 76 -13.33 15.05 -34.44
CA LEU A 76 -13.03 14.29 -33.22
C LEU A 76 -11.52 14.26 -32.99
N ASP A 77 -11.11 14.52 -31.74
CA ASP A 77 -9.71 14.43 -31.31
C ASP A 77 -9.37 13.04 -30.71
N TYR A 78 -10.28 12.07 -30.85
CA TYR A 78 -10.11 10.70 -30.36
C TYR A 78 -10.59 9.66 -31.37
N SER A 79 -10.01 8.47 -31.28
CA SER A 79 -10.37 7.31 -32.11
C SER A 79 -10.15 6.03 -31.31
N PHE A 80 -10.97 5.81 -30.28
CA PHE A 80 -10.77 4.78 -29.25
C PHE A 80 -10.35 3.41 -29.77
N ASP A 81 -10.97 2.90 -30.85
CA ASP A 81 -10.70 1.55 -31.37
C ASP A 81 -9.50 1.49 -32.33
N GLN A 82 -8.88 2.64 -32.63
CA GLN A 82 -7.70 2.79 -33.50
C GLN A 82 -6.47 3.29 -32.74
N TRP A 83 -6.62 3.62 -31.45
CA TRP A 83 -5.50 3.98 -30.60
C TRP A 83 -4.53 2.81 -30.46
N GLU A 84 -3.31 3.15 -30.03
CA GLU A 84 -2.38 2.12 -29.60
C GLU A 84 -2.91 1.36 -28.39
N THR A 85 -2.31 0.21 -28.11
CA THR A 85 -2.65 -0.58 -26.93
C THR A 85 -1.52 -0.61 -25.91
N ILE A 86 -1.93 -0.77 -24.65
CA ILE A 86 -1.06 -1.00 -23.50
C ILE A 86 -1.60 -2.18 -22.70
N ARG A 87 -0.73 -2.91 -22.00
CA ARG A 87 -1.17 -4.00 -21.14
C ARG A 87 -1.75 -3.41 -19.84
N VAL A 88 -2.86 -3.98 -19.37
CA VAL A 88 -3.40 -3.73 -18.03
C VAL A 88 -3.47 -5.06 -17.30
N PRO A 89 -2.85 -5.20 -16.11
CA PRO A 89 -2.07 -4.17 -15.42
C PRO A 89 -0.70 -3.88 -16.03
N SER A 90 -0.26 -2.62 -15.97
CA SER A 90 1.14 -2.20 -16.18
C SER A 90 1.38 -0.78 -15.63
N CYS A 91 2.66 -0.43 -15.42
CA CYS A 91 3.08 0.97 -15.26
C CYS A 91 3.46 1.53 -16.63
N TRP A 92 2.81 2.61 -17.09
CA TRP A 92 3.09 3.13 -18.44
C TRP A 92 4.56 3.52 -18.64
N ASN A 93 5.25 3.88 -17.55
CA ASN A 93 6.64 4.33 -17.56
C ASN A 93 7.62 3.26 -18.02
N THR A 94 7.30 1.97 -17.82
CA THR A 94 8.15 0.84 -18.22
C THR A 94 7.70 0.20 -19.52
N GLU A 95 6.52 0.54 -20.03
CA GLU A 95 5.99 -0.02 -21.27
C GLU A 95 6.67 0.59 -22.50
N ARG A 96 6.97 1.90 -22.48
CA ARG A 96 7.65 2.60 -23.58
C ARG A 96 8.54 3.72 -23.08
N GLU A 97 9.69 3.90 -23.74
CA GLU A 97 10.68 4.93 -23.40
C GLU A 97 10.09 6.35 -23.38
N ARG A 98 9.22 6.68 -24.36
CA ARG A 98 8.56 7.99 -24.43
C ARG A 98 7.64 8.30 -23.23
N TYR A 99 7.28 7.29 -22.44
CA TYR A 99 6.45 7.44 -21.23
C TYR A 99 7.25 7.37 -19.94
N PHE A 100 8.56 7.15 -20.02
CA PHE A 100 9.39 6.94 -18.83
C PHE A 100 9.23 8.07 -17.83
N LEU A 101 9.40 9.33 -18.26
CA LEU A 101 9.19 10.52 -17.41
C LEU A 101 7.80 11.14 -17.55
N TYR A 102 6.85 10.45 -18.19
CA TYR A 102 5.51 11.00 -18.37
C TYR A 102 4.74 11.02 -17.04
N GLU A 103 4.38 12.23 -16.63
CA GLU A 103 3.47 12.50 -15.54
C GLU A 103 2.33 13.40 -16.04
N GLY A 104 1.10 12.91 -15.95
CA GLY A 104 -0.07 13.54 -16.56
C GLY A 104 -1.24 12.59 -16.59
N SER A 105 -2.21 12.88 -17.46
CA SER A 105 -3.39 12.05 -17.64
C SER A 105 -3.23 11.08 -18.81
N ALA A 106 -3.72 9.87 -18.65
CA ALA A 106 -3.87 8.93 -19.75
C ALA A 106 -5.27 8.31 -19.74
N VAL A 107 -5.77 8.03 -20.93
CA VAL A 107 -7.10 7.46 -21.15
C VAL A 107 -6.94 6.00 -21.55
N TYR A 108 -7.57 5.12 -20.78
CA TYR A 108 -7.69 3.70 -21.06
C TYR A 108 -9.12 3.40 -21.51
N THR A 109 -9.31 2.62 -22.57
CA THR A 109 -10.63 2.11 -22.93
C THR A 109 -10.55 0.71 -23.52
N ARG A 110 -11.60 -0.07 -23.27
CA ARG A 110 -11.82 -1.35 -23.95
C ARG A 110 -13.30 -1.68 -24.02
N LYS A 111 -13.62 -2.68 -24.83
CA LYS A 111 -14.92 -3.32 -24.85
C LYS A 111 -14.91 -4.66 -24.12
N PHE A 112 -16.05 -5.04 -23.57
CA PHE A 112 -16.26 -6.39 -23.03
C PHE A 112 -17.73 -6.80 -23.16
N GLN A 113 -17.95 -8.12 -23.29
CA GLN A 113 -19.29 -8.68 -23.32
C GLN A 113 -19.74 -9.03 -21.90
N TYR A 114 -21.02 -8.79 -21.62
CA TYR A 114 -21.63 -9.16 -20.35
C TYR A 114 -22.94 -9.88 -20.60
N VAL A 115 -23.07 -11.05 -19.98
CA VAL A 115 -24.30 -11.84 -19.98
C VAL A 115 -24.69 -12.07 -18.52
N PRO A 116 -25.91 -11.68 -18.09
CA PRO A 116 -26.39 -11.97 -16.75
C PRO A 116 -26.44 -13.49 -16.50
N ARG A 117 -25.99 -13.94 -15.33
CA ARG A 117 -25.96 -15.34 -14.89
C ARG A 117 -26.88 -15.61 -13.69
N GLY A 118 -27.72 -14.64 -13.32
CA GLY A 118 -28.63 -14.72 -12.17
C GLY A 118 -28.20 -13.88 -10.97
N GLU A 119 -27.01 -13.28 -11.02
CA GLU A 119 -26.53 -12.34 -10.03
C GLU A 119 -27.44 -11.12 -9.91
N LYS A 120 -27.41 -10.46 -8.75
CA LYS A 120 -28.27 -9.29 -8.46
C LYS A 120 -27.47 -8.00 -8.38
N ARG A 121 -26.20 -8.08 -8.00
CA ARG A 121 -25.29 -6.95 -7.94
C ARG A 121 -23.99 -7.26 -8.68
N VAL A 122 -23.41 -6.25 -9.33
CA VAL A 122 -22.17 -6.40 -10.08
C VAL A 122 -21.25 -5.23 -9.75
N PHE A 123 -19.98 -5.52 -9.47
CA PHE A 123 -18.97 -4.55 -9.11
C PHE A 123 -17.77 -4.63 -10.06
N LEU A 124 -17.17 -3.49 -10.35
CA LEU A 124 -15.82 -3.41 -10.90
C LEU A 124 -14.86 -3.13 -9.75
N LYS A 125 -13.85 -3.98 -9.59
CA LYS A 125 -12.71 -3.77 -8.69
C LYS A 125 -11.50 -3.34 -9.52
N PHE A 126 -10.84 -2.28 -9.07
CA PHE A 126 -9.54 -1.85 -9.57
C PHE A 126 -8.51 -2.08 -8.47
N GLY A 127 -7.45 -2.82 -8.75
CA GLY A 127 -6.46 -3.18 -7.73
C GLY A 127 -5.59 -2.00 -7.27
N ALA A 128 -5.30 -1.05 -8.17
CA ALA A 128 -4.65 0.23 -7.92
C ALA A 128 -4.55 1.04 -9.22
N ALA A 129 -4.63 2.35 -9.09
CA ALA A 129 -4.38 3.31 -10.16
C ALA A 129 -3.62 4.51 -9.59
N ASN A 130 -2.40 4.80 -10.08
CA ASN A 130 -1.68 5.96 -9.57
C ASN A 130 -1.90 7.18 -10.48
N TYR A 131 -2.39 8.34 -10.00
CA TYR A 131 -2.79 8.67 -8.62
C TYR A 131 -4.31 8.78 -8.42
N GLU A 132 -4.99 9.38 -9.39
CA GLU A 132 -6.44 9.55 -9.39
C GLU A 132 -7.03 8.87 -10.63
N ALA A 133 -8.12 8.12 -10.45
CA ALA A 133 -8.78 7.39 -11.52
C ALA A 133 -10.26 7.78 -11.60
N LYS A 134 -10.71 8.27 -12.76
CA LYS A 134 -12.11 8.58 -13.06
C LYS A 134 -12.68 7.49 -13.95
N VAL A 135 -13.76 6.83 -13.52
CA VAL A 135 -14.32 5.63 -14.17
C VAL A 135 -15.60 5.97 -14.91
N PHE A 136 -15.70 5.50 -16.15
CA PHE A 136 -16.85 5.66 -17.02
C PHE A 136 -17.26 4.31 -17.61
N LEU A 137 -18.56 4.06 -17.71
CA LEU A 137 -19.13 2.86 -18.30
C LEU A 137 -20.31 3.26 -19.18
N ASN A 138 -20.30 2.83 -20.44
CA ASN A 138 -21.40 3.07 -21.38
C ASN A 138 -21.84 4.54 -21.41
N ARG A 139 -20.86 5.44 -21.50
CA ARG A 139 -21.03 6.91 -21.56
C ARG A 139 -21.48 7.57 -20.25
N GLU A 140 -21.59 6.81 -19.16
CA GLU A 140 -21.95 7.32 -17.84
C GLU A 140 -20.70 7.44 -16.95
N TYR A 141 -20.55 8.59 -16.27
CA TYR A 141 -19.54 8.78 -15.23
C TYR A 141 -19.96 8.11 -13.92
N LEU A 142 -19.14 7.21 -13.40
CA LEU A 142 -19.45 6.41 -12.22
C LEU A 142 -18.90 7.01 -10.93
N GLY A 143 -17.70 7.60 -10.97
CA GLY A 143 -17.02 8.13 -9.79
C GLY A 143 -15.52 8.25 -9.99
N TYR A 144 -14.83 8.71 -8.94
CA TYR A 144 -13.37 8.81 -8.93
C TYR A 144 -12.78 8.17 -7.68
N HIS A 145 -11.62 7.53 -7.83
CA HIS A 145 -10.77 7.11 -6.70
C HIS A 145 -9.54 8.00 -6.63
N ARG A 146 -9.10 8.28 -5.40
CA ARG A 146 -7.90 9.04 -5.11
C ARG A 146 -7.05 8.24 -4.11
N GLY A 147 -5.79 8.01 -4.47
CA GLY A 147 -4.86 7.23 -3.69
C GLY A 147 -4.13 6.21 -4.58
N GLY A 148 -2.82 6.36 -4.72
CA GLY A 148 -2.12 5.66 -5.79
C GLY A 148 -1.88 4.17 -5.57
N SER A 149 -2.18 3.60 -4.40
CA SER A 149 -1.70 2.27 -3.97
C SER A 149 -2.72 1.35 -3.34
N THR A 150 -3.99 1.73 -3.32
CA THR A 150 -5.08 0.99 -2.68
C THR A 150 -6.12 0.54 -3.71
N PRO A 151 -6.81 -0.58 -3.47
CA PRO A 151 -7.89 -1.01 -4.34
C PRO A 151 -9.14 -0.16 -4.13
N PHE A 152 -10.03 -0.16 -5.12
CA PHE A 152 -11.33 0.48 -5.02
C PHE A 152 -12.39 -0.26 -5.85
N CYS A 153 -13.64 -0.17 -5.42
CA CYS A 153 -14.74 -0.92 -6.01
C CYS A 153 -15.88 0.03 -6.39
N VAL A 154 -16.45 -0.14 -7.58
CA VAL A 154 -17.61 0.63 -8.04
C VAL A 154 -18.73 -0.31 -8.45
N GLU A 155 -19.93 -0.07 -7.93
CA GLU A 155 -21.10 -0.83 -8.31
C GLU A 155 -21.59 -0.40 -9.71
N VAL A 156 -21.81 -1.39 -10.58
CA VAL A 156 -22.26 -1.21 -11.97
C VAL A 156 -23.59 -1.93 -12.26
N THR A 157 -24.27 -2.38 -11.19
CA THR A 157 -25.60 -2.98 -11.25
C THR A 157 -26.57 -2.09 -12.03
N GLY A 158 -27.27 -2.67 -13.00
CA GLY A 158 -28.24 -1.95 -13.84
C GLY A 158 -27.64 -1.04 -14.92
N LYS A 159 -26.31 -0.89 -14.99
CA LYS A 159 -25.60 -0.06 -15.98
C LYS A 159 -24.97 -0.87 -17.13
N LEU A 160 -24.89 -2.18 -16.94
CA LEU A 160 -24.31 -3.11 -17.90
C LEU A 160 -25.28 -3.43 -19.04
N GLN A 161 -24.73 -3.50 -20.24
CA GLN A 161 -25.39 -3.89 -21.48
C GLN A 161 -24.78 -5.22 -21.98
N ARG A 162 -25.27 -5.76 -23.11
CA ARG A 162 -24.68 -6.95 -23.72
C ARG A 162 -23.22 -6.70 -24.14
N GLU A 163 -22.99 -5.59 -24.82
CA GLU A 163 -21.66 -5.08 -25.15
C GLU A 163 -21.44 -3.78 -24.37
N ASN A 164 -20.30 -3.68 -23.70
CA ASN A 164 -19.99 -2.54 -22.85
C ASN A 164 -18.70 -1.90 -23.30
N ARG A 165 -18.63 -0.57 -23.22
CA ARG A 165 -17.37 0.17 -23.25
C ARG A 165 -17.08 0.71 -21.86
N ILE A 166 -15.90 0.36 -21.35
CA ILE A 166 -15.33 0.98 -20.17
C ILE A 166 -14.28 1.99 -20.60
N LEU A 167 -14.24 3.14 -19.93
CA LEU A 167 -13.21 4.15 -20.08
C LEU A 167 -12.72 4.57 -18.68
N VAL A 168 -11.41 4.72 -18.53
CA VAL A 168 -10.79 5.16 -17.28
C VAL A 168 -9.76 6.23 -17.61
N VAL A 169 -9.91 7.40 -16.99
CA VAL A 169 -8.89 8.46 -17.05
C VAL A 169 -8.04 8.37 -15.79
N VAL A 170 -6.75 8.11 -15.94
CA VAL A 170 -5.79 8.00 -14.83
C VAL A 170 -4.81 9.15 -14.88
N ASN A 171 -4.66 9.88 -13.77
CA ASN A 171 -3.76 11.03 -13.65
C ASN A 171 -2.77 10.83 -12.50
N ASN A 172 -1.47 10.78 -12.78
CA ASN A 172 -0.40 10.68 -11.75
C ASN A 172 0.30 12.01 -11.47
N THR A 173 -0.27 13.15 -11.85
CA THR A 173 0.32 14.47 -11.63
C THR A 173 0.56 14.70 -10.13
N ARG A 174 1.79 15.06 -9.77
CA ARG A 174 2.15 15.38 -8.40
C ARG A 174 1.49 16.70 -7.96
N LYS A 175 0.88 16.74 -6.77
CA LYS A 175 0.29 17.96 -6.18
C LYS A 175 0.63 18.03 -4.69
N ARG A 176 0.88 19.22 -4.17
CA ARG A 176 1.15 19.46 -2.74
C ARG A 176 0.07 18.88 -1.80
N THR A 177 -1.19 18.91 -2.22
CA THR A 177 -2.35 18.46 -1.41
C THR A 177 -2.62 16.96 -1.47
N ARG A 178 -1.85 16.19 -2.24
CA ARG A 178 -1.98 14.73 -2.37
C ARG A 178 -1.15 14.00 -1.30
N VAL A 179 -1.41 12.71 -1.11
CA VAL A 179 -0.69 11.82 -0.19
C VAL A 179 -0.20 10.61 -1.01
N PRO A 180 1.07 10.59 -1.47
CA PRO A 180 2.15 11.53 -1.15
C PRO A 180 2.01 12.89 -1.85
N CYS A 181 2.76 13.88 -1.34
CA CYS A 181 2.86 15.19 -1.98
C CYS A 181 3.82 15.16 -3.18
N GLU A 182 4.28 16.32 -3.63
CA GLU A 182 5.01 16.45 -4.90
C GLU A 182 6.48 15.99 -4.88
N ASN A 183 7.04 15.80 -3.69
CA ASN A 183 8.44 15.43 -3.51
C ASN A 183 8.55 14.16 -2.66
N THR A 184 9.19 13.14 -3.22
CA THR A 184 9.39 11.83 -2.59
C THR A 184 10.77 11.29 -2.99
N ASP A 185 11.27 10.26 -2.29
CA ASP A 185 12.53 9.59 -2.67
C ASP A 185 12.33 8.34 -3.53
N TRP A 186 11.20 8.20 -4.23
CA TRP A 186 10.93 7.08 -5.15
C TRP A 186 10.36 7.55 -6.47
N PHE A 187 10.29 6.65 -7.45
CA PHE A 187 9.79 6.95 -8.79
C PHE A 187 8.26 7.02 -8.87
N ASN A 188 7.72 7.99 -9.61
CA ASN A 188 6.28 8.20 -9.73
C ASN A 188 5.66 7.38 -10.88
N TYR A 189 5.51 6.08 -10.67
CA TYR A 189 4.88 5.18 -11.64
C TYR A 189 3.40 5.47 -11.84
N GLY A 190 2.97 5.81 -13.06
CA GLY A 190 1.57 6.01 -13.39
C GLY A 190 0.90 4.81 -14.06
N GLY A 191 -0.44 4.80 -14.04
CA GLY A 191 -1.27 3.86 -14.80
C GLY A 191 -2.17 2.96 -13.96
N LEU A 192 -2.90 2.08 -14.66
CA LEU A 192 -3.65 0.96 -14.07
C LEU A 192 -2.71 -0.23 -13.89
N TYR A 193 -2.08 -0.33 -12.72
CA TYR A 193 -0.93 -1.23 -12.54
C TYR A 193 -1.22 -2.45 -11.65
N ARG A 194 -2.47 -2.67 -11.25
CA ARG A 194 -2.96 -3.93 -10.65
C ARG A 194 -4.27 -4.37 -11.31
N ASP A 195 -4.70 -5.61 -11.04
CA ASP A 195 -5.81 -6.29 -11.74
C ASP A 195 -7.10 -5.44 -11.77
N VAL A 196 -7.83 -5.52 -12.89
CA VAL A 196 -9.18 -4.97 -13.04
C VAL A 196 -10.14 -6.15 -13.19
N GLU A 197 -11.16 -6.20 -12.34
CA GLU A 197 -11.98 -7.40 -12.15
C GLU A 197 -13.47 -7.05 -12.09
N LEU A 198 -14.32 -7.89 -12.69
CA LEU A 198 -15.76 -7.85 -12.56
C LEU A 198 -16.19 -8.92 -11.55
N ILE A 199 -16.91 -8.52 -10.50
CA ILE A 199 -17.35 -9.38 -9.40
C ILE A 199 -18.88 -9.41 -9.39
N ARG A 200 -19.46 -10.61 -9.40
CA ARG A 200 -20.90 -10.86 -9.40
C ARG A 200 -21.36 -11.33 -8.03
N LEU A 201 -22.39 -10.69 -7.50
CA LEU A 201 -22.86 -10.90 -6.13
C LEU A 201 -24.38 -11.10 -6.04
N PRO A 202 -24.85 -11.82 -5.02
CA PRO A 202 -26.27 -11.84 -4.66
C PRO A 202 -26.74 -10.46 -4.15
N ALA A 203 -28.06 -10.32 -3.90
CA ALA A 203 -28.65 -9.04 -3.49
C ALA A 203 -28.12 -8.59 -2.11
N ALA A 204 -28.04 -9.56 -1.19
CA ALA A 204 -27.40 -9.40 0.10
C ALA A 204 -26.12 -10.22 0.15
N PHE A 205 -25.00 -9.61 0.53
CA PHE A 205 -23.68 -10.26 0.49
C PHE A 205 -22.80 -9.82 1.66
N ILE A 206 -21.79 -10.62 1.95
CA ILE A 206 -20.72 -10.32 2.92
C ILE A 206 -19.83 -9.23 2.32
N LYS A 207 -20.07 -8.00 2.76
CA LYS A 207 -19.29 -6.84 2.34
C LYS A 207 -17.89 -6.88 2.90
N ASP A 208 -17.76 -7.26 4.16
CA ASP A 208 -16.50 -7.27 4.86
C ASP A 208 -16.55 -8.22 6.07
N PHE A 209 -15.40 -8.68 6.52
CA PHE A 209 -15.29 -9.52 7.71
C PHE A 209 -13.91 -9.42 8.38
N ALA A 210 -13.86 -9.69 9.69
CA ALA A 210 -12.64 -9.75 10.48
C ALA A 210 -12.63 -11.02 11.33
N VAL A 211 -11.55 -11.81 11.27
CA VAL A 211 -11.37 -12.99 12.14
C VAL A 211 -9.97 -12.97 12.74
N HIS A 212 -9.88 -12.92 14.05
CA HIS A 212 -8.60 -12.80 14.76
C HIS A 212 -8.70 -13.37 16.19
N LEU A 213 -7.56 -13.60 16.84
CA LEU A 213 -7.53 -13.93 18.27
C LEU A 213 -8.01 -12.72 19.10
N VAL A 214 -8.75 -12.99 20.17
CA VAL A 214 -9.11 -11.97 21.16
C VAL A 214 -7.83 -11.63 21.96
N PRO A 215 -7.35 -10.37 21.93
CA PRO A 215 -6.16 -9.98 22.68
C PRO A 215 -6.30 -10.26 24.18
N GLY A 216 -5.25 -10.81 24.81
CA GLY A 216 -5.22 -11.12 26.23
C GLY A 216 -6.07 -12.33 26.65
N SER A 217 -6.64 -13.08 25.69
CA SER A 217 -7.44 -14.28 25.98
C SER A 217 -6.61 -15.53 26.29
N GLN A 218 -5.30 -15.40 26.48
CA GLN A 218 -4.37 -16.53 26.59
C GLN A 218 -4.50 -17.49 25.39
N PHE A 219 -4.64 -16.88 24.20
CA PHE A 219 -4.74 -17.56 22.90
C PHE A 219 -5.87 -18.60 22.80
N SER A 220 -6.94 -18.40 23.57
CA SER A 220 -8.02 -19.40 23.71
C SER A 220 -9.36 -18.97 23.12
N ARG A 221 -9.45 -17.75 22.57
CA ARG A 221 -10.68 -17.23 21.97
C ARG A 221 -10.43 -16.56 20.63
N ILE A 222 -11.28 -16.86 19.66
CA ILE A 222 -11.33 -16.23 18.34
C ILE A 222 -12.53 -15.29 18.31
N ARG A 223 -12.34 -14.06 17.83
CA ARG A 223 -13.42 -13.13 17.49
C ARG A 223 -13.64 -13.16 15.99
N ALA A 224 -14.90 -13.28 15.59
CA ALA A 224 -15.33 -13.11 14.21
C ALA A 224 -16.37 -11.99 14.13
N ALA A 225 -16.14 -11.02 13.25
CA ALA A 225 -17.07 -9.94 12.93
C ALA A 225 -17.39 -9.96 11.44
N VAL A 226 -18.64 -9.65 11.09
CA VAL A 226 -19.15 -9.66 9.73
C VAL A 226 -19.98 -8.41 9.48
N TRP A 227 -19.85 -7.85 8.27
CA TRP A 227 -20.68 -6.76 7.77
C TRP A 227 -21.34 -7.20 6.47
N ILE A 228 -22.66 -7.03 6.41
CA ILE A 228 -23.52 -7.42 5.31
C ILE A 228 -24.03 -6.16 4.62
N ASP A 229 -24.00 -6.15 3.29
CA ASP A 229 -24.66 -5.14 2.47
C ASP A 229 -25.89 -5.79 1.81
N GLY A 230 -27.01 -5.07 1.75
CA GLY A 230 -28.28 -5.55 1.18
C GLY A 230 -29.19 -6.34 2.12
N ALA A 231 -28.84 -6.53 3.40
CA ALA A 231 -29.73 -7.08 4.42
C ALA A 231 -29.42 -6.56 5.83
N ASP A 232 -30.46 -6.13 6.55
CA ASP A 232 -30.32 -5.64 7.92
C ASP A 232 -30.30 -6.76 8.97
N ARG A 233 -30.91 -7.90 8.67
CA ARG A 233 -31.06 -9.03 9.60
C ARG A 233 -30.75 -10.35 8.91
N GLY A 234 -30.26 -11.31 9.68
CA GLY A 234 -30.04 -12.68 9.22
C GLY A 234 -29.09 -13.43 10.14
N THR A 235 -28.49 -14.48 9.62
CA THR A 235 -27.48 -15.26 10.35
C THR A 235 -26.38 -15.61 9.38
N ALA A 236 -25.19 -15.06 9.61
CA ALA A 236 -23.98 -15.54 8.95
C ALA A 236 -23.50 -16.81 9.66
N ARG A 237 -22.70 -17.64 8.99
CA ARG A 237 -22.12 -18.84 9.60
C ARG A 237 -20.62 -18.89 9.33
N LEU A 238 -19.85 -18.92 10.40
CA LEU A 238 -18.40 -19.11 10.38
C LEU A 238 -18.08 -20.61 10.46
N THR A 239 -17.25 -21.10 9.56
CA THR A 239 -16.75 -22.48 9.60
C THR A 239 -15.22 -22.50 9.48
N ILE A 240 -14.57 -23.15 10.46
CA ILE A 240 -13.14 -23.46 10.44
C ILE A 240 -13.02 -24.95 10.80
N ARG A 241 -13.02 -25.80 9.77
CA ARG A 241 -13.17 -27.26 9.94
C ARG A 241 -12.09 -27.89 10.79
N GLU A 242 -10.84 -27.46 10.60
CA GLU A 242 -9.70 -28.01 11.34
C GLU A 242 -9.76 -27.69 12.84
N LEU A 243 -10.43 -26.62 13.23
CA LEU A 243 -10.67 -26.26 14.64
C LEU A 243 -12.01 -26.78 15.17
N GLY A 244 -12.78 -27.53 14.36
CA GLY A 244 -14.13 -27.98 14.72
C GLY A 244 -15.14 -26.84 14.90
N ILE A 245 -14.86 -25.65 14.33
CA ILE A 245 -15.74 -24.47 14.47
C ILE A 245 -16.80 -24.51 13.38
N ASP A 246 -18.06 -24.49 13.81
CA ASP A 246 -19.25 -24.20 13.02
C ASP A 246 -20.18 -23.32 13.86
N CYS A 247 -20.07 -22.00 13.68
CA CYS A 247 -20.66 -21.00 14.57
C CYS A 247 -21.63 -20.07 13.83
N PRO A 248 -22.92 -20.00 14.23
CA PRO A 248 -23.83 -18.99 13.72
C PRO A 248 -23.51 -17.63 14.33
N ILE A 249 -23.54 -16.58 13.51
CA ILE A 249 -23.33 -15.19 13.88
C ILE A 249 -24.63 -14.43 13.55
N PRO A 250 -25.44 -14.06 14.56
CA PRO A 250 -26.61 -13.22 14.36
C PRO A 250 -26.19 -11.89 13.74
N VAL A 251 -26.90 -11.48 12.69
CA VAL A 251 -26.71 -10.19 12.02
C VAL A 251 -27.88 -9.29 12.38
N GLU A 252 -27.58 -8.10 12.89
CA GLU A 252 -28.52 -7.03 13.17
C GLU A 252 -27.96 -5.69 12.66
N ASN A 253 -28.82 -4.88 12.06
CA ASN A 253 -28.43 -3.62 11.39
C ASN A 253 -27.24 -3.81 10.43
N GLY A 254 -27.23 -4.93 9.68
CA GLY A 254 -26.20 -5.23 8.69
C GLY A 254 -24.84 -5.64 9.27
N SER A 255 -24.72 -5.93 10.57
CA SER A 255 -23.47 -6.43 11.15
C SER A 255 -23.69 -7.48 12.24
N GLY A 256 -22.68 -8.30 12.50
CA GLY A 256 -22.72 -9.34 13.52
C GLY A 256 -21.35 -9.62 14.11
N THR A 257 -21.30 -10.15 15.34
CA THR A 257 -20.05 -10.58 15.98
C THR A 257 -20.30 -11.83 16.82
N ALA A 258 -19.33 -12.74 16.80
CA ALA A 258 -19.26 -13.88 17.71
C ALA A 258 -17.86 -13.99 18.33
N VAL A 259 -17.80 -14.54 19.54
CA VAL A 259 -16.56 -14.95 20.20
C VAL A 259 -16.66 -16.44 20.46
N ILE A 260 -15.66 -17.19 19.99
CA ILE A 260 -15.63 -18.65 20.00
C ILE A 260 -14.43 -19.12 20.82
N ASP A 261 -14.65 -20.06 21.74
CA ASP A 261 -13.56 -20.73 22.45
C ASP A 261 -12.87 -21.71 21.48
N ALA A 262 -11.59 -21.46 21.22
CA ALA A 262 -10.76 -22.27 20.33
C ALA A 262 -9.29 -22.02 20.61
N ARG A 263 -8.46 -23.06 20.51
CA ARG A 263 -7.00 -22.99 20.67
C ARG A 263 -6.33 -23.36 19.35
N PRO A 264 -6.19 -22.41 18.40
CA PRO A 264 -5.46 -22.68 17.17
C PRO A 264 -3.97 -22.84 17.45
N GLU A 265 -3.27 -23.56 16.57
CA GLU A 265 -1.82 -23.42 16.45
C GLU A 265 -1.50 -21.98 16.04
N LEU A 266 -0.52 -21.39 16.73
CA LEU A 266 -0.20 -19.98 16.56
C LEU A 266 0.76 -19.78 15.39
N TRP A 267 0.42 -18.82 14.53
CA TRP A 267 1.25 -18.41 13.41
C TRP A 267 2.53 -17.73 13.92
N SER A 268 3.68 -18.11 13.35
CA SER A 268 4.95 -17.40 13.46
C SER A 268 5.72 -17.50 12.13
N PRO A 269 6.81 -16.73 11.93
CA PRO A 269 7.67 -16.87 10.75
C PRO A 269 8.25 -18.26 10.51
N GLU A 270 8.48 -19.02 11.59
CA GLU A 270 9.01 -20.38 11.58
C GLU A 270 7.90 -21.43 11.39
N HIS A 271 6.71 -21.15 11.94
CA HIS A 271 5.53 -22.01 11.86
C HIS A 271 4.33 -21.22 11.29
N PRO A 272 4.30 -20.95 9.97
CA PRO A 272 3.28 -20.11 9.34
C PRO A 272 1.94 -20.86 9.14
N LYS A 273 1.35 -21.34 10.24
CA LYS A 273 0.09 -22.08 10.19
C LYS A 273 -1.06 -21.16 9.73
N LEU A 274 -1.76 -21.60 8.70
CA LEU A 274 -2.97 -20.98 8.18
C LEU A 274 -4.14 -21.95 8.24
N TYR A 275 -5.32 -21.41 8.50
CA TYR A 275 -6.59 -22.13 8.53
C TYR A 275 -7.50 -21.67 7.40
N ASP A 276 -8.20 -22.61 6.78
CA ASP A 276 -9.27 -22.30 5.82
C ASP A 276 -10.48 -21.78 6.60
N VAL A 277 -10.76 -20.49 6.46
CA VAL A 277 -11.89 -19.81 7.08
C VAL A 277 -12.97 -19.59 6.03
N ARG A 278 -14.16 -20.10 6.30
CA ARG A 278 -15.34 -19.87 5.44
C ARG A 278 -16.38 -19.08 6.21
N LEU A 279 -16.97 -18.10 5.55
CA LEU A 279 -18.08 -17.33 6.09
C LEU A 279 -19.18 -17.30 5.04
N SER A 280 -20.39 -17.72 5.42
CA SER A 280 -21.55 -17.73 4.53
C SER A 280 -22.70 -16.88 5.06
N PHE A 281 -23.47 -16.29 4.15
CA PHE A 281 -24.69 -15.54 4.46
C PHE A 281 -25.65 -15.63 3.27
N GLY A 282 -26.80 -16.29 3.46
CA GLY A 282 -27.74 -16.53 2.36
C GLY A 282 -27.10 -17.36 1.23
N GLU A 283 -27.08 -16.83 0.01
CA GLU A 283 -26.44 -17.43 -1.17
C GLU A 283 -24.94 -17.10 -1.28
N ASP A 284 -24.43 -16.28 -0.37
CA ASP A 284 -23.10 -15.72 -0.44
C ASP A 284 -22.09 -16.50 0.41
N GLU A 285 -20.88 -16.68 -0.11
CA GLU A 285 -19.76 -17.30 0.60
C GLU A 285 -18.46 -16.55 0.30
N VAL A 286 -17.67 -16.29 1.34
CA VAL A 286 -16.27 -15.86 1.24
C VAL A 286 -15.36 -16.89 1.88
N ILE A 287 -14.18 -17.08 1.29
CA ILE A 287 -13.18 -18.05 1.75
C ILE A 287 -11.84 -17.34 1.82
N ASP A 288 -11.17 -17.44 2.97
CA ASP A 288 -9.86 -16.87 3.19
C ASP A 288 -8.96 -17.85 3.96
N ARG A 289 -7.64 -17.64 3.87
CA ARG A 289 -6.65 -18.40 4.64
C ARG A 289 -6.06 -17.46 5.69
N ILE A 290 -6.28 -17.79 6.96
CA ILE A 290 -5.98 -16.88 8.09
C ILE A 290 -5.09 -17.60 9.10
N GLY A 291 -4.02 -16.94 9.51
CA GLY A 291 -3.19 -17.35 10.63
C GLY A 291 -3.65 -16.68 11.92
N PHE A 292 -3.46 -17.36 13.06
CA PHE A 292 -3.83 -16.84 14.37
C PHE A 292 -2.60 -16.52 15.18
N ARG A 293 -2.40 -15.26 15.57
CA ARG A 293 -1.27 -14.82 16.40
C ARG A 293 -1.67 -13.61 17.23
N GLU A 294 -0.99 -13.42 18.35
CA GLU A 294 -1.06 -12.20 19.15
C GLU A 294 0.26 -11.45 19.05
N ILE A 295 0.19 -10.15 18.76
CA ILE A 295 1.32 -9.22 18.82
C ILE A 295 1.02 -8.17 19.89
N ARG A 296 1.94 -7.98 20.83
CA ARG A 296 1.76 -7.04 21.95
C ARG A 296 3.06 -6.30 22.24
N VAL A 297 2.94 -5.07 22.72
CA VAL A 297 4.05 -4.32 23.32
C VAL A 297 3.92 -4.39 24.85
N ASP A 298 5.01 -4.69 25.54
CA ASP A 298 5.07 -4.72 27.00
C ASP A 298 6.36 -4.01 27.46
N GLY A 299 6.20 -2.79 27.98
CA GLY A 299 7.31 -1.87 28.20
C GLY A 299 8.11 -1.68 26.91
N THR A 300 9.40 -1.98 26.96
CA THR A 300 10.30 -1.89 25.79
C THR A 300 10.33 -3.14 24.92
N ASP A 301 9.60 -4.20 25.25
CA ASP A 301 9.66 -5.47 24.52
C ASP A 301 8.50 -5.60 23.51
N ILE A 302 8.78 -6.28 22.40
CA ILE A 302 7.77 -6.73 21.43
C ILE A 302 7.57 -8.23 21.65
N LEU A 303 6.31 -8.62 21.85
CA LEU A 303 5.92 -10.00 22.13
C LEU A 303 5.10 -10.57 20.98
N LEU A 304 5.56 -11.66 20.39
CA LEU A 304 4.77 -12.49 19.47
C LEU A 304 4.36 -13.76 20.22
N ASN A 305 3.06 -13.98 20.33
CA ASN A 305 2.49 -15.15 21.02
C ASN A 305 3.01 -15.33 22.47
N GLY A 306 3.28 -14.20 23.15
CA GLY A 306 3.79 -14.16 24.52
C GLY A 306 5.32 -14.19 24.65
N GLU A 307 6.04 -14.47 23.56
CA GLU A 307 7.50 -14.57 23.56
C GLU A 307 8.17 -13.29 23.03
N LYS A 308 9.27 -12.88 23.66
CA LYS A 308 10.06 -11.71 23.22
C LYS A 308 10.70 -11.99 21.87
N ILE A 309 10.52 -11.09 20.93
CA ILE A 309 11.13 -11.20 19.60
C ILE A 309 12.05 -10.03 19.28
N TYR A 310 13.04 -10.31 18.43
CA TYR A 310 13.81 -9.30 17.73
C TYR A 310 13.40 -9.31 16.25
N LEU A 311 13.03 -8.16 15.71
CA LEU A 311 12.63 -8.02 14.30
C LEU A 311 13.88 -7.89 13.42
N LYS A 312 14.32 -9.03 12.88
CA LYS A 312 15.43 -9.15 11.91
C LYS A 312 14.90 -8.72 10.56
N GLY A 313 15.01 -7.43 10.25
CA GLY A 313 14.31 -6.82 9.14
C GLY A 313 15.15 -6.36 7.97
N VAL A 314 14.46 -5.95 6.92
CA VAL A 314 14.98 -5.15 5.81
C VAL A 314 13.83 -4.34 5.23
N SER A 315 14.09 -3.13 4.75
CA SER A 315 13.09 -2.35 4.04
C SER A 315 13.02 -2.76 2.56
N ALA A 316 11.87 -2.59 1.92
CA ALA A 316 11.70 -2.81 0.48
C ALA A 316 10.66 -1.87 -0.14
N HIS A 317 10.96 -1.38 -1.34
CA HIS A 317 10.00 -0.71 -2.21
C HIS A 317 9.27 -1.72 -3.11
N GLU A 318 8.09 -1.37 -3.62
CA GLU A 318 7.38 -2.15 -4.65
C GLU A 318 7.97 -1.80 -6.02
N GLU A 319 9.14 -2.36 -6.33
CA GLU A 319 9.94 -1.99 -7.49
C GLU A 319 10.35 -3.21 -8.32
N SER A 320 10.31 -3.03 -9.64
CA SER A 320 10.85 -3.92 -10.66
C SER A 320 11.55 -3.12 -11.77
N VAL A 321 12.68 -3.63 -12.24
CA VAL A 321 13.36 -3.08 -13.44
C VAL A 321 12.43 -3.19 -14.66
N ASN A 322 11.74 -4.31 -14.84
CA ASN A 322 10.93 -4.55 -16.04
C ASN A 322 9.49 -4.03 -15.89
N ASN A 323 8.93 -4.10 -14.69
CA ASN A 323 7.49 -3.89 -14.47
C ASN A 323 7.18 -2.62 -13.66
N GLY A 324 8.21 -1.89 -13.18
CA GLY A 324 8.02 -0.77 -12.26
C GLY A 324 7.28 -1.22 -11.00
N LYS A 325 6.17 -0.55 -10.68
CA LYS A 325 5.31 -0.88 -9.53
C LYS A 325 4.35 -2.04 -9.78
N ALA A 326 4.23 -2.54 -11.01
CA ALA A 326 3.38 -3.66 -11.40
C ALA A 326 4.08 -5.02 -11.14
N VAL A 327 4.63 -5.21 -9.94
CA VAL A 327 5.43 -6.40 -9.59
C VAL A 327 4.62 -7.70 -9.75
N THR A 328 5.29 -8.73 -10.27
CA THR A 328 4.73 -10.08 -10.41
C THR A 328 4.77 -10.85 -9.10
N GLU A 329 3.97 -11.91 -9.00
CA GLU A 329 4.05 -12.82 -7.83
C GLU A 329 5.45 -13.44 -7.67
N ASP A 330 6.11 -13.79 -8.77
CA ASP A 330 7.47 -14.34 -8.74
C ASP A 330 8.49 -13.33 -8.18
N GLU A 331 8.39 -12.05 -8.55
CA GLU A 331 9.23 -10.99 -8.00
C GLU A 331 8.99 -10.76 -6.51
N ILE A 332 7.73 -10.88 -6.05
CA ILE A 332 7.40 -10.78 -4.62
C ILE A 332 8.00 -11.97 -3.85
N ARG A 333 7.80 -13.20 -4.37
CA ARG A 333 8.36 -14.41 -3.76
C ARG A 333 9.90 -14.38 -3.77
N GLU A 334 10.50 -13.86 -4.83
CA GLU A 334 11.95 -13.63 -4.90
C GLU A 334 12.43 -12.67 -3.82
N ASN A 335 11.76 -11.50 -3.66
CA ASN A 335 12.12 -10.52 -2.63
C ASN A 335 12.11 -11.15 -1.23
N PHE A 336 11.06 -11.91 -0.90
CA PHE A 336 10.97 -12.55 0.39
C PHE A 336 11.97 -13.69 0.56
N ARG A 337 12.24 -14.47 -0.50
CA ARG A 337 13.29 -15.49 -0.47
C ARG A 337 14.66 -14.86 -0.20
N LEU A 338 14.98 -13.73 -0.84
CA LEU A 338 16.23 -13.01 -0.62
C LEU A 338 16.34 -12.45 0.80
N ALA A 339 15.24 -11.93 1.36
CA ALA A 339 15.21 -11.51 2.75
C ALA A 339 15.42 -12.69 3.72
N LYS A 340 14.75 -13.83 3.50
CA LYS A 340 14.99 -15.05 4.30
C LYS A 340 16.40 -15.61 4.10
N GLU A 341 16.99 -15.47 2.92
CA GLU A 341 18.40 -15.81 2.66
C GLU A 341 19.37 -14.94 3.48
N MET A 342 18.96 -13.72 3.82
CA MET A 342 19.64 -12.81 4.75
C MET A 342 19.26 -13.09 6.22
N ASN A 343 18.55 -14.18 6.52
CA ASN A 343 18.04 -14.53 7.85
C ASN A 343 16.99 -13.55 8.42
N CYS A 344 16.29 -12.79 7.57
CA CYS A 344 15.21 -11.92 8.02
C CYS A 344 13.97 -12.73 8.44
N ASN A 345 13.31 -12.27 9.51
CA ASN A 345 11.97 -12.70 9.92
C ASN A 345 10.91 -11.59 9.76
N PHE A 346 11.35 -10.39 9.36
CA PHE A 346 10.55 -9.17 9.24
C PHE A 346 10.89 -8.41 7.95
N MET A 347 9.95 -7.68 7.38
CA MET A 347 10.19 -6.76 6.28
C MET A 347 9.30 -5.51 6.41
N ARG A 348 9.90 -4.34 6.17
CA ARG A 348 9.17 -3.07 6.08
C ARG A 348 8.81 -2.79 4.62
N LEU A 349 7.52 -2.81 4.31
CA LEU A 349 6.98 -2.51 2.98
C LEU A 349 6.75 -1.01 2.85
N ALA A 350 7.73 -0.31 2.29
CA ALA A 350 7.79 1.14 2.22
C ALA A 350 7.34 1.69 0.85
N HIS A 351 6.82 2.90 0.72
CA HIS A 351 6.25 3.80 1.77
C HIS A 351 4.73 3.91 1.58
N TYR A 352 4.12 2.84 1.06
CA TYR A 352 2.75 2.82 0.60
C TYR A 352 2.27 1.37 0.60
N PRO A 353 0.96 1.11 0.53
CA PRO A 353 0.45 -0.24 0.41
C PRO A 353 1.04 -0.96 -0.81
N HIS A 354 1.85 -1.99 -0.58
CA HIS A 354 2.21 -2.93 -1.65
C HIS A 354 0.96 -3.72 -2.06
N THR A 355 1.06 -4.50 -3.13
CA THR A 355 -0.03 -5.37 -3.59
C THR A 355 -0.45 -6.33 -2.48
N GLU A 356 -1.76 -6.59 -2.35
CA GLU A 356 -2.32 -7.54 -1.37
C GLU A 356 -1.74 -8.97 -1.51
N LYS A 357 -1.13 -9.28 -2.65
CA LYS A 357 -0.38 -10.53 -2.84
C LYS A 357 0.81 -10.60 -1.89
N ALA A 358 1.48 -9.49 -1.59
CA ALA A 358 2.63 -9.45 -0.69
C ALA A 358 2.27 -9.97 0.71
N ALA A 359 1.22 -9.43 1.34
CA ALA A 359 0.79 -9.89 2.66
C ALA A 359 0.27 -11.34 2.65
N ARG A 360 -0.43 -11.77 1.59
CA ARG A 360 -0.85 -13.19 1.46
C ARG A 360 0.32 -14.15 1.31
N ILE A 361 1.31 -13.79 0.50
CA ILE A 361 2.52 -14.62 0.34
C ILE A 361 3.32 -14.61 1.65
N ALA A 362 3.41 -13.49 2.35
CA ALA A 362 4.07 -13.40 3.65
C ALA A 362 3.40 -14.27 4.73
N ASP A 363 2.06 -14.32 4.75
CA ASP A 363 1.28 -15.26 5.57
C ASP A 363 1.71 -16.72 5.30
N GLU A 364 1.85 -17.10 4.03
CA GLU A 364 2.20 -18.47 3.60
C GLU A 364 3.64 -18.87 3.93
N ILE A 365 4.60 -17.98 3.69
CA ILE A 365 6.02 -18.31 3.81
C ILE A 365 6.59 -18.06 5.21
N GLY A 366 5.83 -17.38 6.07
CA GLY A 366 6.28 -16.95 7.39
C GLY A 366 7.28 -15.79 7.32
N LEU A 367 6.78 -14.59 7.09
CA LEU A 367 7.54 -13.34 7.19
C LEU A 367 6.64 -12.27 7.81
N MET A 368 7.09 -11.59 8.87
CA MET A 368 6.34 -10.49 9.48
C MET A 368 6.47 -9.21 8.63
N LEU A 369 5.43 -8.41 8.61
CA LEU A 369 5.35 -7.19 7.79
C LEU A 369 5.02 -5.96 8.62
N TRP A 370 5.66 -4.86 8.26
CA TRP A 370 5.22 -3.49 8.52
C TRP A 370 4.66 -2.93 7.21
N GLU A 371 3.41 -2.49 7.24
CA GLU A 371 2.76 -1.82 6.11
C GLU A 371 2.49 -0.35 6.43
N GLU A 372 2.58 0.51 5.43
CA GLU A 372 2.65 1.96 5.61
C GLU A 372 1.82 2.71 4.56
N ILE A 373 1.31 3.89 4.92
CA ILE A 373 0.72 4.86 3.99
C ILE A 373 1.70 5.99 3.66
N PRO A 374 1.58 6.63 2.47
CA PRO A 374 2.56 7.61 2.00
C PRO A 374 2.40 9.02 2.58
N VAL A 375 2.16 9.13 3.90
CA VAL A 375 2.25 10.39 4.65
C VAL A 375 3.74 10.69 4.88
N TYR A 376 4.36 11.19 3.82
CA TYR A 376 5.82 11.23 3.68
C TYR A 376 6.32 12.67 3.54
N TRP A 377 7.33 13.04 4.33
CA TRP A 377 7.90 14.40 4.36
C TRP A 377 6.86 15.51 4.55
N ALA A 378 6.81 16.47 3.62
CA ALA A 378 6.11 17.75 3.73
C ALA A 378 4.65 17.64 3.24
N ILE A 379 3.86 16.80 3.90
CA ILE A 379 2.41 16.73 3.70
C ILE A 379 1.77 18.06 4.15
N ASP A 380 0.71 18.47 3.46
CA ASP A 380 -0.08 19.66 3.80
C ASP A 380 -0.96 19.41 5.04
N PHE A 381 -0.34 19.29 6.21
CA PHE A 381 -0.98 18.84 7.46
C PHE A 381 -2.12 19.74 7.98
N GLU A 382 -2.24 20.98 7.49
CA GLU A 382 -3.35 21.89 7.83
C GLU A 382 -4.59 21.70 6.95
N ASN A 383 -4.46 20.97 5.84
CA ASN A 383 -5.52 20.79 4.87
C ASN A 383 -6.38 19.57 5.19
N GLU A 384 -7.65 19.80 5.55
CA GLU A 384 -8.59 18.72 5.88
C GLU A 384 -8.92 17.80 4.70
N GLU A 385 -8.81 18.25 3.44
CA GLU A 385 -8.96 17.34 2.29
C GLU A 385 -7.76 16.39 2.17
N THR A 386 -6.55 16.88 2.45
CA THR A 386 -5.34 16.06 2.52
C THR A 386 -5.43 15.05 3.68
N TYR A 387 -6.01 15.46 4.82
CA TYR A 387 -6.30 14.52 5.91
C TYR A 387 -7.28 13.43 5.47
N ARG A 388 -8.38 13.79 4.83
CA ARG A 388 -9.38 12.81 4.35
C ARG A 388 -8.78 11.82 3.34
N ASP A 389 -7.87 12.27 2.48
CA ASP A 389 -7.12 11.41 1.57
C ASP A 389 -6.24 10.40 2.34
N ALA A 390 -5.42 10.87 3.30
CA ALA A 390 -4.60 10.00 4.13
C ALA A 390 -5.43 9.01 4.98
N GLU A 391 -6.50 9.49 5.60
CA GLU A 391 -7.42 8.67 6.41
C GLU A 391 -8.11 7.60 5.55
N ASN A 392 -8.49 7.96 4.32
CA ASN A 392 -9.05 7.00 3.38
C ASN A 392 -8.04 5.91 3.02
N GLN A 393 -6.83 6.28 2.60
CA GLN A 393 -5.79 5.31 2.24
C GLN A 393 -5.41 4.40 3.42
N LEU A 394 -5.37 4.93 4.65
CA LEU A 394 -5.18 4.13 5.86
C LEU A 394 -6.32 3.13 6.06
N SER A 395 -7.56 3.60 5.89
CA SER A 395 -8.74 2.77 6.05
C SER A 395 -8.79 1.67 4.99
N GLU A 396 -8.46 1.98 3.74
CA GLU A 396 -8.38 1.00 2.65
C GLU A 396 -7.31 -0.06 2.91
N LEU A 397 -6.11 0.34 3.37
CA LEU A 397 -5.04 -0.58 3.74
C LEU A 397 -5.49 -1.55 4.85
N ILE A 398 -5.98 -1.01 5.97
CA ILE A 398 -6.32 -1.81 7.14
C ILE A 398 -7.50 -2.75 6.84
N LEU A 399 -8.54 -2.27 6.17
CA LEU A 399 -9.69 -3.11 5.83
C LEU A 399 -9.30 -4.25 4.87
N ARG A 400 -8.36 -4.00 3.94
CA ARG A 400 -7.84 -5.03 3.02
C ARG A 400 -7.08 -6.14 3.76
N ASP A 401 -6.25 -5.77 4.74
CA ASP A 401 -5.22 -6.67 5.28
C ASP A 401 -5.32 -6.99 6.78
N ARG A 402 -6.36 -6.52 7.49
CA ARG A 402 -6.57 -6.86 8.92
C ARG A 402 -6.65 -8.36 9.23
N ASN A 403 -6.96 -9.21 8.24
CA ASN A 403 -6.96 -10.67 8.37
C ASN A 403 -5.58 -11.33 8.09
N ARG A 404 -4.53 -10.56 7.78
CA ARG A 404 -3.18 -11.06 7.46
C ARG A 404 -2.33 -11.23 8.70
N ALA A 405 -2.02 -12.45 9.10
CA ALA A 405 -1.25 -12.73 10.32
C ALA A 405 0.17 -12.13 10.26
N SER A 406 0.77 -12.15 9.07
CA SER A 406 2.09 -11.58 8.75
C SER A 406 2.18 -10.09 9.05
N VAL A 407 1.15 -9.31 8.75
CA VAL A 407 1.15 -7.88 9.06
C VAL A 407 1.06 -7.71 10.56
N ILE A 408 2.06 -7.08 11.18
CA ILE A 408 2.12 -6.90 12.64
C ILE A 408 2.16 -5.43 13.04
N ILE A 409 2.46 -4.50 12.13
CA ILE A 409 2.57 -3.08 12.42
C ILE A 409 1.91 -2.27 11.31
N TRP A 410 1.05 -1.32 11.70
CA TRP A 410 0.57 -0.26 10.82
C TRP A 410 1.39 1.01 11.01
N SER A 411 1.90 1.59 9.93
CA SER A 411 2.61 2.86 9.98
C SER A 411 1.80 3.99 9.37
N VAL A 412 1.68 5.08 10.13
CA VAL A 412 0.90 6.26 9.73
C VAL A 412 1.72 7.32 8.99
N GLY A 413 3.03 7.13 8.80
CA GLY A 413 3.88 8.05 8.03
C GLY A 413 5.38 7.92 8.29
N ASN A 414 6.14 8.78 7.61
CA ASN A 414 7.60 8.74 7.58
C ASN A 414 8.25 10.12 7.42
N GLU A 415 9.21 10.43 8.29
CA GLU A 415 10.12 11.59 8.23
C GLU A 415 9.40 12.94 8.13
N ASN A 416 8.42 13.17 8.98
CA ASN A 416 7.66 14.41 9.00
C ASN A 416 8.17 15.35 10.10
N ALA A 417 8.25 16.65 9.81
CA ALA A 417 8.68 17.65 10.78
C ALA A 417 7.71 17.71 11.98
N ASP A 418 8.26 17.77 13.20
CA ASP A 418 7.47 17.89 14.43
C ASP A 418 6.89 19.31 14.58
N THR A 419 5.70 19.49 14.02
CA THR A 419 4.88 20.71 14.12
C THR A 419 3.52 20.38 14.73
N ASP A 420 2.82 21.38 15.26
CA ASP A 420 1.49 21.16 15.85
C ASP A 420 0.47 20.61 14.85
N ALA A 421 0.50 21.09 13.60
CA ALA A 421 -0.36 20.58 12.54
C ALA A 421 -0.08 19.11 12.25
N ARG A 422 1.20 18.73 12.09
CA ARG A 422 1.63 17.34 11.89
C ARG A 422 1.20 16.45 13.05
N TYR A 423 1.44 16.88 14.29
CA TYR A 423 1.08 16.10 15.48
C TYR A 423 -0.43 15.84 15.54
N ARG A 424 -1.28 16.87 15.32
CA ARG A 424 -2.75 16.70 15.27
C ARG A 424 -3.19 15.75 14.15
N PHE A 425 -2.65 15.94 12.96
CA PHE A 425 -2.97 15.14 11.77
C PHE A 425 -2.65 13.66 12.00
N MET A 426 -1.40 13.36 12.37
CA MET A 426 -0.95 11.98 12.51
C MET A 426 -1.51 11.30 13.75
N SER A 427 -1.77 12.03 14.84
CA SER A 427 -2.47 11.46 16.01
C SER A 427 -3.89 11.00 15.69
N ARG A 428 -4.62 11.74 14.84
CA ARG A 428 -5.93 11.31 14.33
C ARG A 428 -5.83 10.05 13.47
N LEU A 429 -4.77 9.91 12.66
CA LEU A 429 -4.51 8.68 11.90
C LEU A 429 -4.19 7.49 12.83
N VAL A 430 -3.42 7.70 13.90
CA VAL A 430 -3.15 6.66 14.92
C VAL A 430 -4.45 6.21 15.59
N GLN A 431 -5.32 7.16 15.97
CA GLN A 431 -6.63 6.83 16.51
C GLN A 431 -7.46 6.03 15.50
N ARG A 432 -7.50 6.46 14.23
CA ARG A 432 -8.23 5.75 13.19
C ARG A 432 -7.73 4.32 12.98
N ALA A 433 -6.41 4.10 13.00
CA ALA A 433 -5.83 2.77 12.90
C ALA A 433 -6.32 1.86 14.04
N ARG A 434 -6.30 2.35 15.29
CA ARG A 434 -6.78 1.60 16.46
C ARG A 434 -8.29 1.32 16.44
N GLU A 435 -9.09 2.24 15.90
CA GLU A 435 -10.53 2.05 15.72
C GLU A 435 -10.84 0.92 14.71
N LEU A 436 -10.05 0.85 13.63
CA LEU A 436 -10.23 -0.16 12.58
C LEU A 436 -9.62 -1.51 12.95
N ASP A 437 -8.53 -1.51 13.71
CA ASP A 437 -7.80 -2.72 14.08
C ASP A 437 -7.21 -2.61 15.51
N PRO A 438 -7.85 -3.26 16.50
CA PRO A 438 -7.36 -3.29 17.87
C PRO A 438 -6.29 -4.38 18.11
N THR A 439 -5.83 -5.09 17.07
CA THR A 439 -4.97 -6.27 17.20
C THR A 439 -3.51 -6.04 16.84
N ARG A 440 -3.18 -4.87 16.26
CA ARG A 440 -1.84 -4.54 15.78
C ARG A 440 -1.35 -3.22 16.40
N PRO A 441 -0.08 -3.18 16.84
CA PRO A 441 0.61 -1.94 17.15
C PRO A 441 0.61 -0.94 15.99
N VAL A 442 0.54 0.35 16.34
CA VAL A 442 0.69 1.47 15.41
C VAL A 442 2.04 2.14 15.63
N SER A 443 2.72 2.44 14.54
CA SER A 443 4.04 3.07 14.51
C SER A 443 4.10 4.21 13.48
N ALA A 444 5.26 4.86 13.41
CA ALA A 444 5.66 5.76 12.34
C ALA A 444 7.19 5.88 12.35
N ALA A 445 7.80 6.14 11.19
CA ALA A 445 9.22 6.46 11.13
C ALA A 445 9.43 7.95 11.47
N CYS A 446 9.83 8.21 12.71
CA CYS A 446 10.00 9.56 13.24
C CYS A 446 11.36 10.13 12.87
N MET A 447 11.42 11.47 12.74
CA MET A 447 12.68 12.19 12.66
C MET A 447 13.36 12.19 14.04
N LEU A 448 14.69 12.20 14.05
CA LEU A 448 15.46 12.30 15.29
C LEU A 448 16.00 13.72 15.50
N ASP A 449 16.20 14.11 16.76
CA ASP A 449 16.89 15.35 17.07
C ASP A 449 18.39 15.14 16.89
N HIS A 450 18.89 15.46 15.70
CA HIS A 450 20.31 15.35 15.37
C HIS A 450 21.17 16.49 15.96
N VAL A 451 20.56 17.54 16.52
CA VAL A 451 21.29 18.64 17.18
C VAL A 451 21.68 18.22 18.59
N ASN A 452 20.72 17.68 19.34
CA ASN A 452 20.93 17.22 20.70
C ASN A 452 21.29 15.72 20.77
N HIS A 453 21.25 15.03 19.62
CA HIS A 453 21.43 13.59 19.52
C HIS A 453 20.51 12.87 20.50
N VAL A 454 19.20 12.99 20.31
CA VAL A 454 18.20 12.28 21.13
C VAL A 454 17.01 11.84 20.29
N ILE A 455 16.41 10.70 20.64
CA ILE A 455 15.10 10.29 20.13
C ILE A 455 14.06 11.19 20.80
N SER A 456 13.58 12.19 20.07
CA SER A 456 12.60 13.16 20.55
C SER A 456 11.66 13.55 19.42
N ASP A 457 10.42 13.07 19.51
CA ASP A 457 9.32 13.42 18.61
C ASP A 457 8.01 13.28 19.41
N ARG A 458 7.17 14.32 19.45
CA ARG A 458 5.90 14.28 20.20
C ARG A 458 4.96 13.16 19.75
N LEU A 459 5.04 12.73 18.49
CA LEU A 459 4.23 11.63 17.98
C LEU A 459 4.55 10.30 18.71
N ALA A 460 5.78 10.12 19.20
CA ALA A 460 6.16 8.93 19.96
C ALA A 460 5.24 8.67 21.17
N ASP A 461 4.65 9.71 21.75
CA ASP A 461 3.73 9.60 22.90
C ASP A 461 2.47 8.79 22.56
N VAL A 462 1.97 8.88 21.32
CA VAL A 462 0.73 8.23 20.90
C VAL A 462 0.96 6.91 20.15
N LEU A 463 2.19 6.60 19.74
CA LEU A 463 2.56 5.35 19.06
C LEU A 463 2.75 4.19 20.06
N ASP A 464 2.64 2.95 19.59
CA ASP A 464 2.94 1.75 20.38
C ASP A 464 4.42 1.35 20.26
N ILE A 465 5.03 1.63 19.10
CA ILE A 465 6.45 1.36 18.79
C ILE A 465 7.04 2.62 18.18
N ILE A 466 8.28 2.95 18.55
CA ILE A 466 9.00 4.09 17.96
C ILE A 466 9.78 3.59 16.75
N GLY A 467 9.44 4.09 15.55
CA GLY A 467 10.29 3.97 14.37
C GLY A 467 11.31 5.11 14.34
N ALA A 468 12.59 4.79 14.16
CA ALA A 468 13.68 5.75 14.11
C ALA A 468 14.48 5.61 12.81
N ASN A 469 14.45 6.65 11.98
CA ASN A 469 15.35 6.74 10.82
C ASN A 469 16.65 7.44 11.23
N GLU A 470 17.79 6.83 10.94
CA GLU A 470 19.10 7.46 11.16
C GLU A 470 20.10 7.06 10.09
N TYR A 471 21.03 7.96 9.76
CA TYR A 471 22.00 7.73 8.70
C TYR A 471 23.41 8.16 9.15
N TYR A 472 23.78 7.82 10.38
CA TYR A 472 25.13 8.08 10.90
C TYR A 472 26.19 7.31 10.10
N GLY A 473 27.29 8.00 9.77
CA GLY A 473 28.30 7.56 8.80
C GLY A 473 27.99 7.99 7.36
N TRP A 474 26.73 8.29 7.03
CA TRP A 474 26.32 8.69 5.69
C TRP A 474 25.91 10.16 5.60
N TYR A 475 24.66 10.48 5.97
CA TYR A 475 24.16 11.86 5.98
C TYR A 475 24.64 12.60 7.24
N GLN A 476 24.62 11.95 8.40
CA GLN A 476 25.29 12.42 9.60
C GLN A 476 26.72 11.87 9.61
N THR A 477 27.69 12.66 9.14
CA THR A 477 29.05 12.15 8.83
C THR A 477 29.84 11.66 10.04
N ASN A 478 29.58 12.17 11.25
CA ASN A 478 30.25 11.73 12.46
C ASN A 478 29.53 10.52 13.08
N PHE A 479 30.09 9.33 12.89
CA PHE A 479 29.50 8.07 13.38
C PHE A 479 29.38 7.99 14.90
N ASP A 480 30.32 8.60 15.65
CA ASP A 480 30.33 8.53 17.12
C ASP A 480 29.08 9.16 17.75
N ASN A 481 28.39 10.03 17.00
CA ASN A 481 27.15 10.63 17.45
C ASN A 481 25.96 9.65 17.47
N LEU A 482 26.04 8.48 16.81
CA LEU A 482 25.06 7.40 16.96
C LEU A 482 25.10 6.83 18.39
N VAL A 483 26.29 6.66 18.95
CA VAL A 483 26.45 6.18 20.32
C VAL A 483 25.83 7.19 21.28
N LYS A 484 26.16 8.47 21.11
CA LYS A 484 25.56 9.57 21.90
C LYS A 484 24.04 9.62 21.76
N LEU A 485 23.51 9.40 20.55
CA LEU A 485 22.07 9.38 20.29
C LEU A 485 21.37 8.43 21.26
N PHE A 486 21.85 7.19 21.37
CA PHE A 486 21.23 6.20 22.24
C PHE A 486 21.58 6.39 23.71
N GLU A 487 22.78 6.89 24.07
CA GLU A 487 23.12 7.22 25.46
C GLU A 487 22.24 8.33 26.04
N ASN A 488 21.89 9.32 25.20
CA ASN A 488 21.00 10.43 25.56
C ASN A 488 19.51 10.03 25.56
N SER A 489 19.16 8.90 24.94
CA SER A 489 17.77 8.46 24.76
C SER A 489 17.38 7.39 25.77
N LYS A 490 16.24 7.57 26.44
CA LYS A 490 15.68 6.59 27.39
C LYS A 490 14.20 6.33 27.09
N PRO A 491 13.87 5.78 25.91
CA PRO A 491 12.48 5.48 25.57
C PRO A 491 11.93 4.38 26.47
N ASP A 492 10.66 4.51 26.84
CA ASP A 492 9.88 3.52 27.58
C ASP A 492 9.15 2.52 26.67
N LYS A 493 9.27 2.70 25.35
CA LYS A 493 8.70 1.88 24.28
C LYS A 493 9.80 1.17 23.47
N PRO A 494 9.50 0.06 22.79
CA PRO A 494 10.42 -0.57 21.85
C PRO A 494 10.77 0.41 20.72
N VAL A 495 12.03 0.38 20.29
CA VAL A 495 12.53 1.11 19.13
C VAL A 495 12.80 0.12 18.01
N ILE A 496 12.36 0.46 16.79
CA ILE A 496 12.80 -0.17 15.55
C ILE A 496 13.61 0.87 14.79
N VAL A 497 14.86 0.54 14.44
CA VAL A 497 15.63 1.39 13.52
C VAL A 497 15.10 1.14 12.11
N THR A 498 14.18 2.00 11.66
CA THR A 498 13.35 1.78 10.47
C THR A 498 14.09 2.05 9.17
N GLU A 499 15.16 2.85 9.22
CA GLU A 499 16.10 3.07 8.13
C GLU A 499 17.49 3.38 8.67
N PHE A 500 18.49 2.80 8.02
CA PHE A 500 19.88 3.24 7.98
C PHE A 500 20.55 2.65 6.74
N GLY A 501 21.65 3.23 6.27
CA GLY A 501 22.37 2.69 5.12
C GLY A 501 23.27 3.70 4.42
N ALA A 502 23.82 3.31 3.30
CA ALA A 502 24.74 4.12 2.50
C ALA A 502 24.65 3.72 1.02
N ASP A 503 24.83 4.68 0.12
CA ASP A 503 24.84 4.41 -1.33
C ASP A 503 26.08 3.57 -1.69
N ALA A 504 25.89 2.56 -2.55
CA ALA A 504 26.96 1.83 -3.22
C ALA A 504 26.54 1.44 -4.63
N LYS A 505 27.27 1.90 -5.65
CA LYS A 505 27.04 1.40 -7.01
C LYS A 505 27.48 -0.07 -7.09
N PRO A 506 26.66 -0.99 -7.60
CA PRO A 506 27.05 -2.40 -7.75
C PRO A 506 28.40 -2.57 -8.46
N GLY A 507 29.33 -3.30 -7.84
CA GLY A 507 30.68 -3.56 -8.34
C GLY A 507 31.66 -2.38 -8.28
N HIS A 508 31.25 -1.20 -7.78
CA HIS A 508 32.13 -0.05 -7.65
C HIS A 508 32.93 -0.12 -6.34
N ARG A 509 34.22 -0.41 -6.47
CA ARG A 509 35.16 -0.56 -5.35
C ARG A 509 35.99 0.70 -5.12
N GLY A 510 36.49 0.86 -3.90
CA GLY A 510 37.32 1.98 -3.49
C GLY A 510 37.84 1.84 -2.06
N THR A 511 38.06 2.95 -1.37
CA THR A 511 38.39 2.95 0.06
C THR A 511 37.14 3.09 0.93
N ARG A 512 37.25 2.75 2.23
CA ARG A 512 36.14 2.91 3.19
C ARG A 512 35.64 4.35 3.34
N ASP A 513 36.47 5.33 3.00
CA ASP A 513 36.16 6.76 3.11
C ASP A 513 35.56 7.33 1.81
N GLU A 514 35.58 6.56 0.71
CA GLU A 514 35.03 6.94 -0.58
C GLU A 514 33.53 6.60 -0.67
N LYS A 515 32.70 7.57 -0.30
CA LYS A 515 31.24 7.47 -0.37
C LYS A 515 30.75 7.08 -1.78
N GLY A 516 29.84 6.11 -1.83
CA GLY A 516 29.27 5.59 -3.09
C GLY A 516 29.91 4.28 -3.56
N THR A 517 30.93 3.79 -2.87
CA THR A 517 31.58 2.48 -3.10
C THR A 517 31.01 1.40 -2.19
N GLU A 518 31.14 0.14 -2.62
CA GLU A 518 30.77 -1.02 -1.80
C GLU A 518 31.63 -1.12 -0.53
N ASP A 519 32.88 -0.67 -0.56
CA ASP A 519 33.80 -0.68 0.58
C ASP A 519 33.39 0.34 1.67
N CYS A 520 32.89 1.52 1.29
CA CYS A 520 32.32 2.48 2.23
C CYS A 520 30.98 2.00 2.82
N GLN A 521 30.09 1.42 1.98
CA GLN A 521 28.84 0.83 2.47
C GLN A 521 29.12 -0.30 3.47
N LEU A 522 30.09 -1.18 3.18
CA LEU A 522 30.52 -2.24 4.08
C LEU A 522 30.96 -1.70 5.44
N ASP A 523 31.87 -0.73 5.48
CA ASP A 523 32.39 -0.13 6.73
C ASP A 523 31.27 0.50 7.57
N ILE A 524 30.33 1.20 6.94
CA ILE A 524 29.17 1.79 7.62
C ILE A 524 28.30 0.70 8.24
N TYR A 525 27.98 -0.37 7.49
CA TYR A 525 27.16 -1.47 8.00
C TYR A 525 27.84 -2.21 9.17
N GLU A 526 29.16 -2.46 9.10
CA GLU A 526 29.91 -3.07 10.21
C GLU A 526 29.90 -2.22 11.48
N LYS A 527 29.98 -0.90 11.34
CA LYS A 527 29.88 0.03 12.47
C LYS A 527 28.46 0.09 13.04
N GLN A 528 27.45 0.14 12.18
CA GLN A 528 26.03 0.15 12.56
C GLN A 528 25.67 -1.06 13.42
N VAL A 529 25.90 -2.28 12.91
CA VAL A 529 25.52 -3.50 13.65
C VAL A 529 26.29 -3.64 14.97
N ARG A 530 27.56 -3.19 15.04
CA ARG A 530 28.37 -3.22 16.27
C ARG A 530 27.82 -2.33 17.39
N VAL A 531 27.23 -1.18 17.03
CA VAL A 531 26.61 -0.28 18.01
C VAL A 531 25.22 -0.78 18.36
N LEU A 532 24.37 -1.01 17.35
CA LEU A 532 22.96 -1.34 17.55
C LEU A 532 22.74 -2.66 18.30
N GLU A 533 23.64 -3.64 18.18
CA GLU A 533 23.55 -4.92 18.91
C GLU A 533 23.56 -4.75 20.44
N ARG A 534 24.07 -3.61 20.94
CA ARG A 534 24.25 -3.35 22.39
C ARG A 534 23.16 -2.45 22.97
N ILE A 535 22.26 -1.93 22.14
CA ILE A 535 21.24 -0.99 22.58
C ILE A 535 19.97 -1.75 22.97
N SER A 536 19.70 -1.83 24.27
CA SER A 536 18.65 -2.70 24.83
C SER A 536 17.21 -2.34 24.41
N CYS A 537 16.94 -1.06 24.11
CA CYS A 537 15.61 -0.62 23.65
C CYS A 537 15.37 -0.89 22.16
N VAL A 538 16.41 -1.19 21.38
CA VAL A 538 16.27 -1.56 19.98
C VAL A 538 15.80 -3.01 19.92
N LYS A 539 14.57 -3.23 19.44
CA LYS A 539 13.93 -4.54 19.28
C LYS A 539 13.78 -4.96 17.83
N GLY A 540 14.37 -4.20 16.92
CA GLY A 540 14.27 -4.46 15.51
C GLY A 540 15.04 -3.45 14.68
N MET A 541 15.32 -3.84 13.45
CA MET A 541 15.85 -2.92 12.46
C MET A 541 15.39 -3.33 11.06
N SER A 542 15.24 -2.37 10.16
CA SER A 542 14.93 -2.59 8.75
C SER A 542 15.83 -1.72 7.88
N PRO A 543 17.13 -2.10 7.71
CA PRO A 543 18.08 -1.32 6.94
C PRO A 543 17.51 -0.93 5.57
N TRP A 544 17.85 0.28 5.14
CA TRP A 544 17.46 0.83 3.86
C TRP A 544 18.57 0.52 2.85
N ILE A 545 18.38 -0.41 1.91
CA ILE A 545 17.14 -1.14 1.56
C ILE A 545 17.52 -2.52 0.96
N LEU A 546 16.57 -3.43 0.73
CA LEU A 546 16.88 -4.74 0.16
C LEU A 546 17.58 -4.63 -1.21
N TYR A 547 17.07 -3.84 -2.14
CA TYR A 547 17.63 -3.70 -3.48
C TYR A 547 17.49 -2.28 -4.03
N ASP A 548 18.40 -1.90 -4.93
CA ASP A 548 18.38 -0.58 -5.56
C ASP A 548 17.06 -0.34 -6.32
N PHE A 549 16.54 0.89 -6.27
CA PHE A 549 15.25 1.22 -6.87
C PHE A 549 15.27 2.58 -7.57
N ARG A 550 14.40 2.79 -8.57
CA ARG A 550 14.38 4.07 -9.30
C ARG A 550 14.03 5.23 -8.39
N CYS A 551 14.81 6.29 -8.50
CA CYS A 551 14.68 7.51 -7.71
C CYS A 551 15.10 8.74 -8.53
N PRO A 552 14.15 9.60 -8.95
CA PRO A 552 14.43 10.79 -9.75
C PRO A 552 15.37 11.82 -9.09
N ARG A 553 15.59 11.73 -7.77
CA ARG A 553 16.46 12.64 -7.02
C ARG A 553 17.96 12.32 -7.15
N ARG A 554 18.31 11.16 -7.70
CA ARG A 554 19.66 10.59 -7.61
C ARG A 554 20.40 10.74 -8.93
N LEU A 555 21.03 11.90 -9.12
CA LEU A 555 21.62 12.32 -10.40
C LEU A 555 23.14 12.12 -10.48
N HIS A 556 23.78 11.68 -9.39
CA HIS A 556 25.22 11.44 -9.40
C HIS A 556 25.58 10.26 -10.32
N PHE A 557 26.78 10.25 -10.90
CA PHE A 557 27.19 9.20 -11.87
C PHE A 557 27.24 7.78 -11.26
N THR A 558 27.37 7.68 -9.93
CA THR A 558 27.29 6.40 -9.20
C THR A 558 25.85 5.96 -8.94
N GLN A 559 24.86 6.82 -9.17
CA GLN A 559 23.45 6.58 -8.88
C GLN A 559 22.61 6.37 -10.14
N ASN A 560 22.79 7.22 -11.15
CA ASN A 560 22.12 7.13 -12.45
C ASN A 560 20.59 6.89 -12.36
N PHE A 561 19.87 7.79 -11.68
CA PHE A 561 18.42 7.70 -11.42
C PHE A 561 17.97 6.53 -10.52
N TYR A 562 18.90 5.92 -9.78
CA TYR A 562 18.59 4.94 -8.74
C TYR A 562 19.05 5.42 -7.36
N ASN A 563 18.25 5.13 -6.33
CA ASN A 563 18.77 5.10 -4.97
C ASN A 563 19.56 3.80 -4.82
N THR A 564 20.86 3.93 -4.58
CA THR A 564 21.81 2.81 -4.60
C THR A 564 22.17 2.28 -3.22
N LYS A 565 21.30 2.53 -2.22
CA LYS A 565 21.45 1.99 -0.86
C LYS A 565 21.10 0.50 -0.75
N GLY A 566 20.60 -0.10 -1.82
CA GLY A 566 20.25 -1.51 -1.86
C GLY A 566 21.43 -2.37 -1.41
N LEU A 567 21.13 -3.43 -0.65
CA LEU A 567 22.08 -4.50 -0.37
C LEU A 567 22.28 -5.41 -1.59
N LEU A 568 21.35 -5.33 -2.55
CA LEU A 568 21.45 -5.90 -3.88
C LEU A 568 21.34 -4.84 -4.98
N SER A 569 21.84 -5.16 -6.17
CA SER A 569 21.55 -4.39 -7.39
C SER A 569 20.04 -4.38 -7.71
N ALA A 570 19.60 -3.47 -8.59
CA ALA A 570 18.19 -3.30 -8.92
C ALA A 570 17.53 -4.54 -9.54
N ASP A 571 18.29 -5.32 -10.32
CA ASP A 571 17.89 -6.61 -10.89
C ASP A 571 18.12 -7.79 -9.93
N LYS A 572 18.64 -7.51 -8.73
CA LYS A 572 18.89 -8.46 -7.63
C LYS A 572 19.89 -9.57 -7.95
N THR A 573 20.66 -9.43 -9.04
CA THR A 573 21.66 -10.43 -9.46
C THR A 573 22.98 -10.30 -8.72
N HIS A 574 23.27 -9.12 -8.16
CA HIS A 574 24.51 -8.84 -7.44
C HIS A 574 24.21 -8.50 -5.97
N LYS A 575 24.74 -9.31 -5.04
CA LYS A 575 24.71 -9.05 -3.60
C LYS A 575 25.96 -8.28 -3.20
N LYS A 576 25.78 -7.05 -2.73
CA LYS A 576 26.88 -6.18 -2.28
C LYS A 576 27.46 -6.73 -0.96
N PRO A 577 28.71 -6.40 -0.59
CA PRO A 577 29.35 -6.89 0.63
C PRO A 577 28.52 -6.67 1.91
N ALA A 578 27.83 -5.53 2.04
CA ALA A 578 26.98 -5.22 3.20
C ALA A 578 25.80 -6.20 3.39
N PHE A 579 25.35 -6.90 2.33
CA PHE A 579 24.35 -7.98 2.47
C PHE A 579 24.84 -9.07 3.43
N TYR A 580 26.12 -9.43 3.33
CA TYR A 580 26.71 -10.49 4.15
C TYR A 580 26.93 -10.04 5.59
N VAL A 581 27.21 -8.75 5.84
CA VAL A 581 27.26 -8.20 7.21
C VAL A 581 25.91 -8.37 7.91
N MET A 582 24.82 -8.03 7.23
CA MET A 582 23.48 -8.20 7.80
C MET A 582 23.11 -9.67 7.99
N LYS A 583 23.43 -10.52 7.01
CA LYS A 583 23.19 -11.97 7.10
C LYS A 583 23.90 -12.59 8.30
N ASP A 584 25.17 -12.25 8.51
CA ASP A 584 25.98 -12.73 9.63
C ASP A 584 25.44 -12.16 10.94
N PHE A 585 25.12 -10.88 10.99
CA PHE A 585 24.50 -10.23 12.16
C PHE A 585 23.22 -10.95 12.60
N TYR A 586 22.31 -11.20 11.67
CA TYR A 586 21.02 -11.84 11.95
C TYR A 586 21.10 -13.34 12.29
N SER A 587 22.20 -14.01 11.93
CA SER A 587 22.43 -15.41 12.31
C SER A 587 22.74 -15.61 13.81
N ARG A 588 23.09 -14.53 14.52
CA ARG A 588 23.48 -14.55 15.94
C ARG A 588 22.32 -14.29 16.92
N TRP A 589 21.21 -13.79 16.39
CA TRP A 589 19.91 -13.71 17.06
C TRP A 589 19.09 -14.94 16.70
#